data_AF-Q9GPP1-F1
#
_entry.id   AF-Q9GPP1-F1
#
_cell.length_a   1.000
_cell.length_b   1.000
_cell.length_c   1.000
_cell.angle_alpha   90.00
_cell.angle_beta   90.00
_cell.angle_gamma   90.00
#
_symmetry.space_group_name_H-M   'P 1'
#
loop_
_entity.id
_entity.type
_entity.pdbx_description
1 polymer ?
#
loop_
_entity_poly.entity_id
_entity_poly.type
_entity_poly.pdbx_seq_one_letter_code
_entity_poly.pdbx_strand_id
1 'polypeptide(L)'
;MKATSLILISLAVIATVNACTDTNATAGAGGTCFCNAGYYGTSTDVTAAGSCQKCPTGTNSAAATASGTLVTSCNCLDTNASLNSATPPVCQCKANFYGTPTNSGASGCTACPSGQTAPAGSTTNVCKSASTYILPIVSLIFSLFMLI
;
A
#
# COMPACT_ATOMS: atom_id res chain seq x y z
N MET A 1 9.14 -4.75 56.93
CA MET A 1 9.33 -4.14 55.60
C MET A 1 10.08 -5.14 54.72
N LYS A 2 9.41 -5.98 53.92
CA LYS A 2 10.09 -6.86 52.93
C LYS A 2 9.13 -7.50 51.91
N ALA A 3 7.91 -7.85 52.31
CA ALA A 3 6.94 -8.49 51.40
C ALA A 3 6.25 -7.52 50.42
N THR A 4 5.92 -6.29 50.86
CA THR A 4 5.29 -5.27 50.01
C THR A 4 6.18 -4.76 48.88
N SER A 5 7.52 -4.81 49.07
CA SER A 5 8.48 -4.40 48.05
C SER A 5 8.63 -5.43 46.93
N LEU A 6 8.51 -6.74 47.22
CA LEU A 6 8.57 -7.80 46.20
C LEU A 6 7.31 -7.81 45.31
N ILE A 7 6.14 -7.49 45.86
CA ILE A 7 4.87 -7.47 45.10
C ILE A 7 4.85 -6.32 44.09
N LEU A 8 5.45 -5.17 44.41
CA LEU A 8 5.57 -4.04 43.48
C LEU A 8 6.59 -4.31 42.37
N ILE A 9 7.65 -5.06 42.66
CA ILE A 9 8.65 -5.47 41.65
C ILE A 9 8.04 -6.50 40.68
N SER A 10 7.22 -7.44 41.17
CA SER A 10 6.53 -8.39 40.29
C SER A 10 5.42 -7.75 39.45
N LEU A 11 4.67 -6.77 39.97
CA LEU A 11 3.71 -6.00 39.15
C LEU A 11 4.39 -5.14 38.07
N ALA A 12 5.58 -4.61 38.34
CA ALA A 12 6.37 -3.84 37.36
C ALA A 12 7.00 -4.73 36.27
N VAL A 13 7.34 -5.99 36.58
CA VAL A 13 7.89 -6.96 35.61
C VAL A 13 6.82 -7.49 34.64
N ILE A 14 5.55 -7.54 35.04
CA ILE A 14 4.46 -7.95 34.14
C ILE A 14 4.11 -6.83 33.14
N ALA A 15 4.44 -5.57 33.45
CA ALA A 15 4.19 -4.43 32.57
C ALA A 15 5.28 -4.20 31.49
N THR A 16 6.44 -4.84 31.58
CA THR A 16 7.56 -4.61 30.64
C THR A 16 7.65 -5.60 29.47
N VAL A 17 6.72 -6.55 29.34
CA VAL A 17 6.83 -7.64 28.33
C VAL A 17 6.07 -7.40 27.03
N ASN A 18 5.47 -6.24 26.80
CA ASN A 18 4.72 -5.99 25.55
C ASN A 18 4.93 -4.59 24.94
N ALA A 19 6.05 -3.93 25.23
CA ALA A 19 6.37 -2.64 24.60
C ALA A 19 7.15 -2.87 23.32
N CYS A 20 6.48 -2.76 22.18
CA CYS A 20 7.17 -2.62 20.89
C CYS A 20 8.07 -1.40 20.93
N THR A 21 9.33 -1.55 20.50
CA THR A 21 10.27 -0.42 20.41
C THR A 21 10.04 0.44 19.16
N ASP A 22 9.31 -0.09 18.18
CA ASP A 22 8.93 0.62 16.96
C ASP A 22 7.69 1.49 17.20
N THR A 23 7.85 2.82 17.11
CA THR A 23 6.78 3.82 17.26
C THR A 23 5.61 3.63 16.28
N ASN A 24 5.85 2.95 15.16
CA ASN A 24 4.85 2.70 14.13
C ASN A 24 4.24 1.30 14.22
N ALA A 25 4.52 0.57 15.30
CA ALA A 25 3.96 -0.75 15.58
C ALA A 25 3.12 -0.74 16.87
N THR A 26 2.12 -1.61 16.91
CA THR A 26 1.35 -1.92 18.12
C THR A 26 1.68 -3.33 18.57
N ALA A 27 1.66 -3.56 19.88
CA ALA A 27 1.95 -4.87 20.45
C ALA A 27 0.72 -5.80 20.38
N GLY A 28 0.94 -7.01 19.87
CA GLY A 28 -0.04 -8.09 19.84
C GLY A 28 0.03 -8.98 21.07
N ALA A 29 -0.78 -10.03 21.07
CA ALA A 29 -0.68 -11.09 22.07
C ALA A 29 0.61 -11.91 21.85
N GLY A 30 1.28 -12.29 22.94
CA GLY A 30 2.45 -13.18 22.89
C GLY A 30 3.79 -12.50 22.61
N GLY A 31 3.96 -11.20 22.87
CA GLY A 31 5.28 -10.53 22.82
C GLY A 31 5.74 -10.15 21.40
N THR A 32 4.82 -10.03 20.46
CA THR A 32 5.07 -9.72 19.04
C THR A 32 4.52 -8.36 18.67
N CYS A 33 5.17 -7.68 17.72
CA CYS A 33 4.74 -6.37 17.23
C CYS A 33 4.08 -6.48 15.84
N PHE A 34 3.26 -5.51 15.48
CA PHE A 34 2.67 -5.44 14.14
C PHE A 34 2.51 -4.00 13.68
N CYS A 35 2.73 -3.73 12.39
CA CYS A 35 2.65 -2.37 11.85
C CYS A 35 1.23 -1.81 11.93
N ASN A 36 1.16 -0.55 12.35
CA ASN A 36 -0.08 0.22 12.37
C ASN A 36 -0.63 0.42 10.94
N ALA A 37 -1.92 0.75 10.84
CA ALA A 37 -2.51 1.15 9.56
C ALA A 37 -1.70 2.31 8.93
N GLY A 38 -1.40 2.20 7.64
CA GLY A 38 -0.55 3.16 6.92
C GLY A 38 0.95 2.89 7.02
N TYR A 39 1.35 1.76 7.61
CA TYR A 39 2.72 1.29 7.63
C TYR A 39 2.83 -0.15 7.09
N TYR A 40 3.93 -0.45 6.42
CA TYR A 40 4.22 -1.77 5.86
C TYR A 40 5.58 -2.29 6.35
N GLY A 41 5.82 -3.59 6.18
CA GLY A 41 7.00 -4.29 6.67
C GLY A 41 6.69 -5.25 7.81
N THR A 42 7.76 -5.85 8.35
CA THR A 42 7.70 -6.71 9.53
C THR A 42 8.21 -5.95 10.74
N SER A 43 7.40 -5.87 11.79
CA SER A 43 7.90 -5.55 13.13
C SER A 43 7.98 -6.85 13.91
N THR A 44 9.13 -7.52 13.90
CA THR A 44 9.33 -8.79 14.60
C THR A 44 9.70 -8.64 16.07
N ASP A 45 9.95 -7.41 16.54
CA ASP A 45 10.88 -7.27 17.65
C ASP A 45 10.44 -6.33 18.78
N VAL A 46 10.69 -6.83 20.00
CA VAL A 46 11.03 -6.09 21.24
C VAL A 46 12.48 -5.56 21.23
N THR A 47 13.16 -5.65 20.08
CA THR A 47 14.51 -5.11 19.79
C THR A 47 14.47 -4.30 18.48
N ALA A 48 15.45 -3.42 18.26
CA ALA A 48 15.38 -2.33 17.29
C ALA A 48 15.38 -2.70 15.78
N ALA A 49 15.06 -3.94 15.40
CA ALA A 49 15.08 -4.42 14.00
C ALA A 49 13.71 -4.40 13.29
N GLY A 50 12.59 -4.23 14.03
CA GLY A 50 11.27 -4.03 13.43
C GLY A 50 11.21 -2.71 12.64
N SER A 51 10.90 -2.79 11.34
CA SER A 51 11.08 -1.70 10.38
C SER A 51 9.76 -1.26 9.74
N CYS A 52 8.73 -0.92 10.54
CA CYS A 52 7.47 -0.41 9.96
C CYS A 52 7.71 0.89 9.18
N GLN A 53 7.69 0.78 7.86
CA GLN A 53 7.92 1.89 6.95
C GLN A 53 6.59 2.56 6.62
N LYS A 54 6.61 3.89 6.61
CA LYS A 54 5.41 4.66 6.24
C LYS A 54 5.03 4.36 4.80
N CYS A 55 3.75 4.13 4.57
CA CYS A 55 3.22 4.01 3.23
C CYS A 55 3.46 5.29 2.42
N PRO A 56 3.86 5.19 1.14
CA PRO A 56 3.97 6.34 0.24
C PRO A 56 2.68 7.17 0.22
N THR A 57 2.82 8.47 -0.05
CA THR A 57 1.67 9.39 -0.17
C THR A 57 0.65 8.86 -1.18
N GLY A 58 -0.63 8.80 -0.81
CA GLY A 58 -1.68 8.26 -1.69
C GLY A 58 -2.01 6.78 -1.43
N THR A 59 -1.20 6.09 -0.64
CA THR A 59 -1.34 4.66 -0.36
C THR A 59 -1.65 4.43 1.12
N ASN A 60 -2.22 3.28 1.43
CA ASN A 60 -2.49 2.85 2.80
C ASN A 60 -2.33 1.33 2.92
N SER A 61 -2.09 0.87 4.13
CA SER A 61 -2.16 -0.55 4.49
C SER A 61 -3.21 -0.72 5.57
N ALA A 62 -3.93 -1.85 5.54
CA ALA A 62 -4.68 -2.26 6.72
C ALA A 62 -3.70 -2.52 7.87
N ALA A 63 -4.12 -2.25 9.10
CA ALA A 63 -3.37 -2.71 10.27
C ALA A 63 -3.21 -4.23 10.17
N ALA A 64 -2.03 -4.75 10.50
CA ALA A 64 -1.85 -6.20 10.59
C ALA A 64 -2.78 -6.75 11.69
N THR A 65 -3.56 -7.78 11.35
CA THR A 65 -4.60 -8.33 12.23
C THR A 65 -4.13 -9.48 13.11
N ALA A 66 -2.89 -9.96 12.92
CA ALA A 66 -2.29 -11.00 13.72
C ALA A 66 -0.79 -10.75 13.95
N SER A 67 -0.32 -11.12 15.13
CA SER A 67 1.08 -11.14 15.56
C SER A 67 2.01 -11.74 14.50
N GLY A 68 3.05 -11.00 14.11
CA GLY A 68 4.04 -11.50 13.13
C GLY A 68 3.56 -11.52 11.68
N THR A 69 2.36 -11.01 11.39
CA THR A 69 1.89 -10.91 10.00
C THR A 69 2.59 -9.75 9.30
N LEU A 70 3.42 -10.08 8.32
CA LEU A 70 4.04 -9.11 7.42
C LEU A 70 2.95 -8.35 6.66
N VAL A 71 2.90 -7.03 6.84
CA VAL A 71 2.19 -6.16 5.89
C VAL A 71 3.10 -6.02 4.68
N THR A 72 2.84 -6.81 3.65
CA THR A 72 3.74 -7.00 2.49
C THR A 72 3.86 -5.74 1.63
N SER A 73 2.81 -4.93 1.54
CA SER A 73 2.79 -3.71 0.71
C SER A 73 1.71 -2.72 1.13
N CYS A 74 1.85 -1.49 0.65
CA CYS A 74 0.80 -0.48 0.68
C CYS A 74 -0.05 -0.57 -0.58
N ASN A 75 -1.33 -0.24 -0.48
CA ASN A 75 -2.28 -0.30 -1.59
C ASN A 75 -2.92 1.09 -1.79
N CYS A 76 -3.42 1.36 -2.98
CA CYS A 76 -4.24 2.55 -3.21
C CYS A 76 -5.59 2.40 -2.52
N LEU A 77 -6.07 3.46 -1.86
CA LEU A 77 -7.42 3.46 -1.28
C LEU A 77 -8.51 3.60 -2.34
N ASP A 78 -8.20 4.29 -3.43
CA ASP A 78 -9.09 4.40 -4.58
C ASP A 78 -9.20 3.04 -5.30
N THR A 79 -10.41 2.48 -5.32
CA THR A 79 -10.73 1.17 -5.93
C THR A 79 -10.36 1.09 -7.42
N ASN A 80 -10.33 2.22 -8.12
CA ASN A 80 -10.01 2.31 -9.54
C ASN A 80 -8.56 2.77 -9.79
N ALA A 81 -7.72 2.81 -8.75
CA ALA A 81 -6.30 3.10 -8.85
C ALA A 81 -5.44 1.87 -8.54
N SER A 82 -4.19 1.92 -9.00
CA SER A 82 -3.15 0.94 -8.68
C SER A 82 -1.81 1.65 -8.49
N LEU A 83 -0.89 1.01 -7.78
CA LEU A 83 0.49 1.48 -7.72
C LEU A 83 1.11 1.44 -9.11
N ASN A 84 1.91 2.46 -9.42
CA ASN A 84 2.79 2.46 -10.57
C ASN A 84 4.17 1.88 -10.23
N SER A 85 5.03 1.79 -11.23
CA SER A 85 6.41 1.29 -11.08
C SER A 85 7.41 2.38 -10.67
N ALA A 86 6.94 3.55 -10.20
CA ALA A 86 7.84 4.59 -9.70
C ALA A 86 8.49 4.17 -8.36
N THR A 87 9.56 4.84 -7.98
CA THR A 87 10.24 4.61 -6.69
C THR A 87 10.39 5.97 -5.98
N PRO A 88 9.59 6.26 -4.93
CA PRO A 88 8.56 5.40 -4.34
C PRO A 88 7.34 5.23 -5.25
N PRO A 89 6.60 4.10 -5.14
CA PRO A 89 5.42 3.87 -5.95
C PRO A 89 4.31 4.86 -5.57
N VAL A 90 3.61 5.39 -6.57
CA VAL A 90 2.48 6.31 -6.38
C VAL A 90 1.21 5.73 -6.98
N CYS A 91 0.07 6.12 -6.43
CA CYS A 91 -1.23 5.72 -6.97
C CYS A 91 -1.53 6.45 -8.27
N GLN A 92 -1.95 5.67 -9.26
CA GLN A 92 -2.42 6.19 -10.54
C GLN A 92 -3.70 5.47 -10.95
N CYS A 93 -4.58 6.12 -11.71
CA CYS A 93 -5.78 5.47 -12.22
C CYS A 93 -5.42 4.25 -13.09
N LYS A 94 -6.19 3.17 -12.96
CA LYS A 94 -6.05 1.97 -13.79
C LYS A 94 -6.29 2.30 -15.27
N ALA A 95 -5.90 1.40 -16.16
CA ALA A 95 -6.27 1.50 -17.57
C ALA A 95 -7.80 1.60 -17.70
N ASN A 96 -8.25 2.39 -18.69
CA ASN A 96 -9.65 2.74 -18.94
C ASN A 96 -10.28 3.72 -17.93
N PHE A 97 -9.48 4.29 -17.02
CA PHE A 97 -9.89 5.36 -16.12
C PHE A 97 -9.00 6.59 -16.30
N TYR A 98 -9.53 7.75 -15.95
CA TYR A 98 -8.79 9.01 -15.93
C TYR A 98 -9.12 9.84 -14.69
N GLY A 99 -8.23 10.76 -14.32
CA GLY A 99 -8.40 11.66 -13.19
C GLY A 99 -7.31 11.49 -12.15
N THR A 100 -7.60 11.93 -10.93
CA THR A 100 -6.65 11.89 -9.80
C THR A 100 -7.19 10.96 -8.73
N PRO A 101 -6.48 9.87 -8.37
CA PRO A 101 -6.90 8.97 -7.31
C PRO A 101 -7.17 9.72 -6.00
N THR A 102 -8.22 9.33 -5.28
CA THR A 102 -8.53 9.89 -3.97
C THR A 102 -7.98 9.02 -2.84
N ASN A 103 -7.69 9.65 -1.70
CA ASN A 103 -7.26 8.96 -0.50
C ASN A 103 -8.43 8.65 0.45
N SER A 104 -9.67 9.00 0.07
CA SER A 104 -10.87 8.78 0.87
C SER A 104 -12.12 8.96 0.01
N GLY A 105 -13.21 8.31 0.42
CA GLY A 105 -14.53 8.51 -0.19
C GLY A 105 -14.65 7.91 -1.59
N ALA A 106 -15.37 8.62 -2.47
CA ALA A 106 -15.59 8.20 -3.85
C ALA A 106 -14.28 8.25 -4.67
N SER A 107 -14.18 7.32 -5.63
CA SER A 107 -13.06 7.24 -6.57
C SER A 107 -12.89 8.56 -7.34
N GLY A 108 -11.68 9.12 -7.33
CA GLY A 108 -11.32 10.25 -8.20
C GLY A 108 -10.92 9.80 -9.61
N CYS A 109 -10.76 8.49 -9.81
CA CYS A 109 -10.63 7.88 -11.12
C CYS A 109 -12.02 7.66 -11.77
N THR A 110 -12.26 8.34 -12.88
CA THR A 110 -13.50 8.27 -13.67
C THR A 110 -13.34 7.26 -14.80
N ALA A 111 -14.29 6.35 -14.95
CA ALA A 111 -14.28 5.37 -16.04
C ALA A 111 -14.49 6.05 -17.40
N CYS A 112 -13.80 5.58 -18.42
CA CYS A 112 -14.10 5.95 -19.78
C CYS A 112 -15.49 5.41 -20.20
N PRO A 113 -16.23 6.14 -21.05
CA PRO A 113 -17.47 5.64 -21.62
C PRO A 113 -17.28 4.32 -22.38
N SER A 114 -18.35 3.55 -22.51
CA SER A 114 -18.34 2.25 -23.20
C SER A 114 -17.69 2.33 -24.59
N GLY A 115 -16.77 1.41 -24.87
CA GLY A 115 -16.02 1.35 -26.12
C GLY A 115 -14.84 2.33 -26.22
N GLN A 116 -14.54 3.06 -25.14
CA GLN A 116 -13.35 3.90 -25.04
C GLN A 116 -12.36 3.36 -24.01
N THR A 117 -11.09 3.68 -24.22
CA THR A 117 -9.96 3.29 -23.38
C THR A 117 -9.11 4.52 -23.07
N ALA A 118 -8.43 4.50 -21.94
CA ALA A 118 -7.41 5.47 -21.56
C ALA A 118 -6.18 4.70 -21.04
N PRO A 119 -4.96 5.18 -21.31
CA PRO A 119 -3.76 4.64 -20.67
C PRO A 119 -3.85 4.74 -19.14
N ALA A 120 -3.26 3.79 -18.44
CA ALA A 120 -3.14 3.89 -16.99
C ALA A 120 -2.35 5.15 -16.59
N GLY A 121 -2.78 5.82 -15.52
CA GLY A 121 -2.20 7.07 -15.03
C GLY A 121 -2.61 8.34 -15.78
N SER A 122 -3.63 8.27 -16.64
CA SER A 122 -4.21 9.45 -17.27
C SER A 122 -4.82 10.39 -16.24
N THR A 123 -4.37 11.65 -16.17
CA THR A 123 -4.88 12.65 -15.20
C THR A 123 -6.03 13.50 -15.75
N THR A 124 -6.24 13.48 -17.08
CA THR A 124 -7.29 14.22 -17.78
C THR A 124 -8.09 13.28 -18.68
N ASN A 125 -9.25 13.73 -19.16
CA ASN A 125 -10.07 12.93 -20.05
C ASN A 125 -9.38 12.74 -21.41
N VAL A 126 -8.70 11.61 -21.55
CA VAL A 126 -8.05 11.15 -22.78
C VAL A 126 -8.73 9.90 -23.33
N CYS A 127 -9.98 9.67 -22.98
CA CYS A 127 -10.73 8.53 -23.48
C CYS A 127 -10.78 8.59 -25.02
N LYS A 128 -10.35 7.50 -25.64
CA LYS A 128 -10.37 7.31 -27.09
C LYS A 128 -11.03 5.98 -27.41
N SER A 129 -11.75 5.92 -28.52
CA SER A 129 -12.34 4.64 -28.96
C SER A 129 -11.24 3.59 -29.13
N ALA A 130 -11.48 2.38 -28.63
CA ALA A 130 -10.53 1.28 -28.72
C ALA A 130 -10.08 1.00 -30.17
N SER A 131 -10.92 1.36 -31.15
CA SER A 131 -10.66 1.22 -32.59
C SER A 131 -9.44 2.02 -33.08
N THR A 132 -9.05 3.11 -32.40
CA THR A 132 -7.93 3.97 -32.83
C THR A 132 -6.55 3.35 -32.53
N TYR A 133 -6.46 2.34 -31.66
CA TYR A 133 -5.18 1.65 -31.35
C TYR A 133 -4.83 0.53 -32.34
N ILE A 134 -5.75 0.15 -33.24
CA ILE A 134 -5.47 -0.87 -34.26
C ILE A 134 -4.47 -0.34 -35.29
N LEU A 135 -4.57 0.95 -35.67
CA LEU A 135 -3.64 1.57 -36.62
C LEU A 135 -2.16 1.51 -36.20
N PRO A 136 -1.76 1.96 -34.98
CA PRO A 136 -0.35 1.94 -34.60
C PRO A 136 0.19 0.52 -34.44
N ILE A 137 -0.62 -0.43 -33.95
CA ILE A 137 -0.19 -1.83 -33.78
C ILE A 137 0.01 -2.50 -35.14
N VAL A 138 -0.88 -2.28 -36.11
CA VAL A 138 -0.72 -2.79 -37.49
C VAL A 138 0.52 -2.17 -38.16
N SER A 139 0.78 -0.88 -37.96
CA SER A 139 2.00 -0.22 -38.48
C SER A 139 3.30 -0.75 -37.85
N LEU A 140 3.30 -1.03 -36.54
CA LEU A 140 4.44 -1.64 -35.85
C LEU A 140 4.71 -3.07 -36.35
N ILE A 141 3.66 -3.87 -36.53
CA ILE A 141 3.76 -5.23 -37.08
C ILE A 141 4.27 -5.19 -38.52
N PHE A 142 3.74 -4.30 -39.37
CA PHE A 142 4.19 -4.15 -40.75
C PHE A 142 5.66 -3.72 -40.84
N SER A 143 6.09 -2.83 -39.93
CA SER A 143 7.49 -2.41 -39.84
C SER A 143 8.42 -3.55 -39.41
N LEU A 144 7.96 -4.44 -38.53
CA LEU A 144 8.73 -5.61 -38.11
C LEU A 144 8.85 -6.64 -39.24
N PHE A 145 7.80 -6.83 -40.05
CA PHE A 145 7.82 -7.71 -41.23
C PHE A 145 8.73 -7.19 -42.36
N MET A 146 8.95 -5.88 -42.45
CA MET A 146 9.89 -5.28 -43.42
C MET A 146 11.35 -5.32 -42.96
N LEU A 147 11.61 -5.72 -41.71
CA LEU A 147 12.94 -5.79 -41.11
C LEU A 147 13.54 -7.21 -41.10
N ILE A 148 12.76 -8.22 -41.52
CA ILE A 148 13.15 -9.63 -41.64
C ILE A 148 13.31 -9.95 -43.13
#